data_AF-A0A7V1HDS4-F1
#
_entry.id   AF-A0A7V1HDS4-F1
#
_cell.length_a   1.000
_cell.length_b   1.000
_cell.length_c   1.000
_cell.angle_alpha   90.00
_cell.angle_beta   90.00
_cell.angle_gamma   90.00
#
_symmetry.space_group_name_H-M   'P 1'
#
loop_
_entity.id
_entity.type
_entity.pdbx_description
1 polymer ?
#
loop_
_entity_poly.entity_id
_entity_poly.type
_entity_poly.pdbx_seq_one_letter_code
_entity_poly.pdbx_strand_id
1 'polypeptide(L)'
;MCQFKSAIVTKKGIIWEIGNNNHSILLENSGLKDDGVRNNFVRVEMLPRDNIFNHKKSNWYLHVDQDNIPTWFDEKEISERMWKQVMKEVFKEQFVIDKNDITKENVNGLWIKNSKNIIVKNCQTVEVFDNSTVEVFDNSTVEVFDNSTVKVFDNSTVKAFDNSTVKAFDNSTVEVSGNSQILLPYSHNVKIIKVSGNALVKDVPNKKIIVANKDFKKIIFKRS
;
A
#
# COMPACT_ATOMS: atom_id res chain seq x y z
N MET A 1 -10.44 -11.65 7.80
CA MET A 1 -9.83 -10.89 6.68
C MET A 1 -8.34 -10.93 6.96
N CYS A 2 -7.54 -11.50 6.06
CA CYS A 2 -6.10 -11.69 6.30
C CYS A 2 -5.39 -10.34 6.45
N GLN A 3 -4.38 -10.30 7.31
CA GLN A 3 -3.56 -9.14 7.61
C GLN A 3 -2.12 -9.31 7.14
N PHE A 4 -1.43 -8.19 6.98
CA PHE A 4 -0.03 -8.16 6.60
C PHE A 4 0.86 -8.61 7.77
N LYS A 5 1.80 -9.55 7.63
CA LYS A 5 2.20 -10.35 6.45
C LYS A 5 1.79 -11.83 6.60
N SER A 6 0.88 -12.31 5.77
CA SER A 6 0.40 -13.70 5.78
C SER A 6 1.42 -14.71 5.23
N ALA A 7 1.47 -15.89 5.85
CA ALA A 7 2.22 -17.05 5.39
C ALA A 7 1.56 -18.37 5.83
N ILE A 8 1.89 -19.47 5.14
CA ILE A 8 1.52 -20.84 5.51
C ILE A 8 2.77 -21.58 5.98
N VAL A 9 2.76 -22.03 7.23
CA VAL A 9 3.87 -22.76 7.84
C VAL A 9 3.61 -24.25 7.73
N THR A 10 4.58 -25.02 7.24
CA THR A 10 4.53 -26.48 7.22
C THR A 10 5.76 -27.04 7.92
N LYS A 11 5.79 -28.35 8.19
CA LYS A 11 7.02 -29.03 8.65
C LYS A 11 8.21 -28.85 7.70
N LYS A 12 7.96 -28.60 6.41
CA LYS A 12 9.00 -28.49 5.38
C LYS A 12 9.53 -27.05 5.22
N GLY A 13 8.79 -26.05 5.65
CA GLY A 13 9.13 -24.66 5.36
C GLY A 13 7.97 -23.69 5.52
N ILE A 14 8.25 -22.43 5.20
CA ILE A 14 7.27 -21.33 5.22
C ILE A 14 6.96 -20.96 3.77
N ILE A 15 5.68 -20.97 3.43
CA ILE A 15 5.15 -20.64 2.11
C ILE A 15 4.59 -19.23 2.19
N TRP A 16 5.10 -18.35 1.35
CA TRP A 16 4.73 -16.94 1.29
C TRP A 16 5.10 -16.41 -0.10
N GLU A 17 4.50 -15.29 -0.49
CA GLU A 17 4.73 -14.66 -1.79
C GLU A 17 4.75 -13.14 -1.63
N ILE A 18 5.64 -12.45 -2.35
CA ILE A 18 5.72 -10.98 -2.29
C ILE A 18 4.43 -10.36 -2.84
N GLY A 19 3.91 -9.29 -2.20
CA GLY A 19 2.65 -8.66 -2.63
C GLY A 19 1.36 -9.44 -2.33
N ASN A 20 1.44 -10.71 -1.94
CA ASN A 20 0.26 -11.53 -1.63
C ASN A 20 0.09 -11.77 -0.12
N ASN A 21 -1.05 -11.38 0.44
CA ASN A 21 -1.39 -11.52 1.85
C ASN A 21 -2.69 -12.31 2.05
N ASN A 22 -3.01 -13.25 1.16
CA ASN A 22 -4.24 -14.04 1.23
C ASN A 22 -3.91 -15.52 1.46
N HIS A 23 -4.31 -16.09 2.61
CA HIS A 23 -4.03 -17.50 2.90
C HIS A 23 -4.68 -18.46 1.90
N SER A 24 -5.88 -18.17 1.39
CA SER A 24 -6.55 -19.02 0.40
C SER A 24 -5.74 -19.11 -0.89
N ILE A 25 -5.22 -17.98 -1.37
CA ILE A 25 -4.36 -17.95 -2.57
C ILE A 25 -3.04 -18.68 -2.30
N LEU A 26 -2.42 -18.48 -1.13
CA LEU A 26 -1.19 -19.19 -0.77
C LEU A 26 -1.39 -20.71 -0.67
N LEU A 27 -2.55 -21.17 -0.17
CA LEU A 27 -2.91 -22.59 -0.12
C LEU A 27 -3.13 -23.16 -1.52
N GLU A 28 -3.88 -22.46 -2.37
CA GLU A 28 -4.12 -22.85 -3.76
C GLU A 28 -2.81 -22.98 -4.53
N ASN A 29 -1.95 -21.95 -4.49
CA ASN A 29 -0.67 -21.93 -5.19
C ASN A 29 0.31 -23.00 -4.70
N SER A 30 0.17 -23.45 -3.45
CA SER A 30 1.01 -24.52 -2.89
C SER A 30 0.42 -25.93 -3.03
N GLY A 31 -0.80 -26.06 -3.56
CA GLY A 31 -1.52 -27.32 -3.66
C GLY A 31 -1.91 -27.92 -2.29
N LEU A 32 -1.89 -27.13 -1.23
CA LEU A 32 -2.31 -27.55 0.10
C LEU A 32 -3.83 -27.46 0.20
N LYS A 33 -4.47 -28.52 0.70
CA LYS A 33 -5.91 -28.56 0.94
C LYS A 33 -6.19 -28.26 2.40
N ASP A 34 -7.10 -27.32 2.63
CA ASP A 34 -7.69 -27.05 3.92
C ASP A 34 -8.88 -27.98 4.14
N ASP A 35 -8.68 -29.06 4.90
CA ASP A 35 -9.73 -30.03 5.19
C ASP A 35 -10.46 -29.75 6.52
N GLY A 36 -10.03 -28.73 7.26
CA GLY A 36 -10.65 -28.29 8.51
C GLY A 36 -10.50 -29.25 9.70
N VAL A 37 -9.86 -30.42 9.53
CA VAL A 37 -9.83 -31.48 10.56
C VAL A 37 -8.41 -31.75 11.02
N ARG A 38 -7.43 -31.84 10.11
CA ARG A 38 -6.00 -32.08 10.45
C ARG A 38 -5.08 -31.43 9.43
N ASN A 39 -5.08 -30.09 9.44
CA ASN A 39 -4.16 -29.36 8.61
C ASN A 39 -2.71 -29.61 9.05
N ASN A 40 -1.89 -30.14 8.15
CA ASN A 40 -0.44 -30.29 8.33
C ASN A 40 0.31 -28.96 8.18
N PHE A 41 -0.40 -27.84 8.36
CA PHE A 41 0.11 -26.49 8.20
C PHE A 41 -0.50 -25.55 9.24
N VAL A 42 0.13 -24.39 9.40
CA VAL A 42 -0.33 -23.31 10.28
C VAL A 42 -0.44 -22.01 9.48
N ARG A 43 -1.60 -21.36 9.52
CA ARG A 43 -1.77 -19.99 9.02
C ARG A 43 -1.21 -19.02 10.04
N VAL A 44 -0.30 -18.18 9.59
CA VAL A 44 0.30 -17.16 10.44
C VAL A 44 0.33 -15.83 9.72
N GLU A 45 0.45 -14.78 10.51
CA GLU A 45 0.58 -13.40 10.05
C GLU A 45 1.65 -12.70 10.89
N MET A 46 2.53 -11.91 10.26
CA MET A 46 3.46 -11.06 10.98
C MET A 46 2.92 -9.65 11.11
N LEU A 47 2.41 -9.31 12.29
CA LEU A 47 1.71 -8.06 12.56
C LEU A 47 2.60 -7.05 13.30
N PRO A 48 2.46 -5.75 13.04
CA PRO A 48 3.12 -4.73 13.83
C PRO A 48 2.40 -4.51 15.17
N ARG A 49 3.17 -4.24 16.21
CA ARG A 49 2.68 -3.74 17.49
C ARG A 49 2.29 -2.27 17.31
N ASP A 50 1.12 -1.90 17.83
CA ASP A 50 0.63 -0.53 17.86
C ASP A 50 0.58 0.17 16.49
N ASN A 51 0.40 -0.61 15.41
CA ASN A 51 0.45 -0.13 14.02
C ASN A 51 1.78 0.54 13.60
N ILE A 52 2.89 0.22 14.29
CA ILE A 52 4.21 0.75 13.96
C ILE A 52 4.87 -0.16 12.91
N PHE A 53 4.84 0.24 11.65
CA PHE A 53 5.47 -0.51 10.56
C PHE A 53 6.89 0.01 10.28
N ASN A 54 7.89 -0.70 10.79
CA ASN A 54 9.30 -0.33 10.62
C ASN A 54 10.23 -1.56 10.61
N HIS A 55 11.54 -1.34 10.55
CA HIS A 55 12.54 -2.42 10.49
C HIS A 55 12.97 -2.98 11.86
N LYS A 56 12.32 -2.54 12.95
CA LYS A 56 12.69 -2.92 14.31
C LYS A 56 11.90 -4.16 14.73
N LYS A 57 12.57 -5.32 14.81
CA LYS A 57 11.97 -6.61 15.20
C LYS A 57 11.06 -6.54 16.43
N SER A 58 11.43 -5.78 17.45
CA SER A 58 10.65 -5.65 18.68
C SER A 58 9.23 -5.12 18.46
N ASN A 59 9.02 -4.40 17.35
CA ASN A 59 7.73 -3.81 16.99
C ASN A 59 6.87 -4.77 16.18
N TRP A 60 7.24 -6.04 16.06
CA TRP A 60 6.48 -7.03 15.33
C TRP A 60 6.22 -8.26 16.19
N TYR A 61 5.13 -8.96 15.90
CA TYR A 61 4.78 -10.22 16.54
C TYR A 61 4.10 -11.18 15.56
N LEU A 62 4.25 -12.47 15.83
CA LEU A 62 3.55 -13.50 15.07
C LEU A 62 2.13 -13.62 15.61
N HIS A 63 1.15 -13.57 14.73
CA HIS A 63 -0.22 -13.92 15.01
C HIS A 63 -0.53 -15.26 14.34
N VAL A 64 -1.12 -16.19 15.09
CA VAL A 64 -1.60 -17.46 14.57
C VAL A 64 -3.06 -17.30 14.20
N ASP A 65 -3.37 -17.41 12.90
CA ASP A 65 -4.73 -17.23 12.36
C ASP A 65 -5.40 -18.60 12.13
N GLN A 66 -5.41 -19.42 13.18
CA GLN A 66 -6.12 -20.71 13.21
C GLN A 66 -6.29 -21.25 14.64
N ASP A 67 -7.36 -22.01 14.86
CA ASP A 67 -7.66 -22.60 16.16
C ASP A 67 -6.88 -23.88 16.43
N ASN A 68 -6.74 -24.76 15.42
CA ASN A 68 -6.11 -26.06 15.58
C ASN A 68 -4.61 -25.97 15.29
N ILE A 69 -3.78 -25.91 16.33
CA ILE A 69 -2.33 -25.81 16.22
C ILE A 69 -1.69 -27.20 16.38
N PRO A 70 -0.98 -27.72 15.35
CA PRO A 70 -0.27 -29.00 15.47
C PRO A 70 0.85 -28.96 16.52
N THR A 71 1.11 -30.08 17.20
CA THR A 71 2.10 -30.19 18.29
C THR A 71 3.55 -29.92 17.87
N TRP A 72 3.85 -29.99 16.58
CA TRP A 72 5.19 -29.68 16.05
C TRP A 72 5.44 -28.18 15.89
N PHE A 73 4.38 -27.36 15.96
CA PHE A 73 4.48 -25.92 15.77
C PHE A 73 5.00 -25.25 17.04
N ASP A 74 6.09 -24.51 16.93
CA ASP A 74 6.64 -23.66 17.97
C ASP A 74 6.52 -22.20 17.52
N GLU A 75 5.63 -21.44 18.16
CA GLU A 75 5.35 -20.05 17.80
C GLU A 75 6.60 -19.17 17.87
N LYS A 76 7.49 -19.42 18.84
CA LYS A 76 8.70 -18.61 19.04
C LYS A 76 9.73 -18.91 17.94
N GLU A 77 9.93 -20.18 17.62
CA GLU A 77 10.81 -20.60 16.51
C GLU A 77 10.30 -20.09 15.16
N ILE A 78 9.00 -20.19 14.93
CA ILE A 78 8.38 -19.70 13.70
C ILE A 78 8.41 -18.18 13.62
N SER A 79 8.20 -17.45 14.72
CA SER A 79 8.33 -16.00 14.76
C SER A 79 9.75 -15.55 14.36
N GLU A 80 10.77 -16.25 14.84
CA GLU A 80 12.16 -16.01 14.43
C GLU A 80 12.41 -16.27 12.95
N ARG A 81 11.87 -17.36 12.39
CA ARG A 81 12.03 -17.70 10.98
C ARG A 81 11.25 -16.77 10.07
N MET A 82 10.02 -16.43 10.43
CA MET A 82 9.22 -15.41 9.75
C MET A 82 10.01 -14.10 9.69
N TRP A 83 10.61 -13.66 10.80
CA TRP A 83 11.43 -12.46 10.79
C TRP A 83 12.64 -12.57 9.85
N LYS A 84 13.41 -13.66 9.97
CA LYS A 84 14.70 -13.81 9.27
C LYS A 84 14.58 -14.15 7.79
N GLN A 85 13.55 -14.91 7.39
CA GLN A 85 13.40 -15.45 6.03
C GLN A 85 12.31 -14.75 5.23
N VAL A 86 11.25 -14.27 5.90
CA VAL A 86 10.11 -13.65 5.23
C VAL A 86 10.22 -12.13 5.33
N MET A 87 10.15 -11.58 6.55
CA MET A 87 10.12 -10.13 6.75
C MET A 87 11.36 -9.45 6.21
N LYS A 88 12.55 -10.05 6.35
CA LYS A 88 13.77 -9.51 5.74
C LYS A 88 13.69 -9.37 4.22
N GLU A 89 13.14 -10.36 3.51
CA GLU A 89 13.01 -10.31 2.06
C GLU A 89 11.87 -9.38 1.65
N VAL A 90 10.75 -9.41 2.37
CA VAL A 90 9.65 -8.44 2.22
C VAL A 90 10.19 -7.02 2.37
N PHE A 91 11.02 -6.74 3.37
CA PHE A 91 11.61 -5.41 3.58
C PHE A 91 12.66 -4.99 2.54
N LYS A 92 13.22 -5.91 1.76
CA LYS A 92 14.07 -5.56 0.62
C LYS A 92 13.23 -5.05 -0.55
N GLU A 93 12.10 -5.71 -0.80
CA GLU A 93 11.24 -5.42 -1.96
C GLU A 93 10.13 -4.40 -1.66
N GLN A 94 9.69 -4.33 -0.41
CA GLN A 94 8.58 -3.51 0.11
C GLN A 94 9.04 -2.84 1.41
N PHE A 95 9.36 -1.55 1.35
CA PHE A 95 9.80 -0.84 2.55
C PHE A 95 8.60 -0.17 3.23
N VAL A 96 8.51 -0.24 4.56
CA VAL A 96 7.58 0.60 5.33
C VAL A 96 8.37 1.62 6.15
N ILE A 97 8.22 2.89 5.82
CA ILE A 97 8.79 4.00 6.60
C ILE A 97 7.75 4.39 7.64
N ASP A 98 8.16 4.39 8.91
CA ASP A 98 7.52 5.18 9.97
C ASP A 98 8.56 6.11 10.58
N LYS A 99 8.17 7.39 10.68
CA LYS A 99 8.82 8.51 11.36
C LYS A 99 10.34 8.40 11.52
N ASN A 100 11.03 8.92 10.51
CA ASN A 100 12.11 9.90 10.56
C ASN A 100 12.49 10.18 9.10
N ASP A 101 12.83 11.43 8.77
CA ASP A 101 13.16 11.85 7.40
C ASP A 101 14.28 10.97 6.83
N ILE A 102 13.93 10.07 5.91
CA ILE A 102 14.87 9.23 5.18
C ILE A 102 14.55 9.38 3.70
N THR A 103 15.47 10.01 2.98
CA THR A 103 15.53 9.94 1.53
C THR A 103 15.87 8.52 1.12
N LYS A 104 15.04 7.91 0.27
CA LYS A 104 15.35 6.65 -0.38
C LYS A 104 15.64 6.86 -1.86
N GLU A 105 16.57 6.06 -2.36
CA GLU A 105 16.93 5.97 -3.77
C GLU A 105 16.87 4.48 -4.17
N ASN A 106 16.41 4.18 -5.39
CA ASN A 106 16.45 2.87 -6.04
C ASN A 106 15.66 1.75 -5.34
N VAL A 107 14.37 1.98 -5.06
CA VAL A 107 13.45 0.96 -4.52
C VAL A 107 12.32 0.65 -5.50
N ASN A 108 12.03 -0.63 -5.73
CA ASN A 108 10.96 -1.06 -6.64
C ASN A 108 9.56 -0.67 -6.12
N GLY A 109 9.35 -0.77 -4.80
CA GLY A 109 8.08 -0.46 -4.14
C GLY A 109 8.27 0.11 -2.75
N LEU A 110 7.44 1.10 -2.40
CA LEU A 110 7.46 1.76 -1.10
C LEU A 110 6.04 1.90 -0.54
N TRP A 111 5.83 1.44 0.69
CA TRP A 111 4.59 1.65 1.44
C TRP A 111 4.84 2.65 2.57
N ILE A 112 4.00 3.67 2.70
CA ILE A 112 4.16 4.73 3.69
C ILE A 112 2.88 4.84 4.49
N LYS A 113 2.97 4.79 5.81
CA LYS A 113 1.79 4.83 6.70
C LYS A 113 2.08 5.72 7.91
N ASN A 114 1.07 6.49 8.35
CA ASN A 114 1.13 7.39 9.51
C ASN A 114 2.40 8.26 9.61
N SER A 115 2.95 8.66 8.46
CA SER A 115 4.27 9.29 8.39
C SER A 115 4.18 10.73 7.93
N LYS A 116 5.04 11.61 8.45
CA LYS A 116 5.12 13.00 8.02
C LYS A 116 6.49 13.29 7.45
N ASN A 117 6.55 14.18 6.44
CA ASN A 117 7.77 14.68 5.81
C ASN A 117 8.61 13.63 5.07
N ILE A 118 7.97 12.61 4.49
CA ILE A 118 8.71 11.61 3.70
C ILE A 118 9.03 12.16 2.31
N ILE A 119 10.29 12.04 1.89
CA ILE A 119 10.74 12.34 0.53
C ILE A 119 11.14 11.02 -0.14
N VAL A 120 10.50 10.72 -1.26
CA VAL A 120 10.75 9.52 -2.07
C VAL A 120 11.37 9.95 -3.40
N LYS A 121 12.47 9.32 -3.78
CA LYS A 121 13.11 9.51 -5.09
C LYS A 121 13.38 8.15 -5.72
N ASN A 122 13.43 8.10 -7.04
CA ASN A 122 13.80 6.92 -7.82
C ASN A 122 13.04 5.66 -7.37
N CYS A 123 11.72 5.77 -7.21
CA CYS A 123 10.86 4.67 -6.82
C CYS A 123 9.83 4.38 -7.90
N GLN A 124 9.69 3.11 -8.30
CA GLN A 124 8.72 2.79 -9.37
C GLN A 124 7.28 2.84 -8.87
N THR A 125 7.01 2.37 -7.65
CA THR A 125 5.66 2.32 -7.07
C THR A 125 5.65 2.81 -5.63
N VAL A 126 4.77 3.74 -5.30
CA VAL A 126 4.59 4.28 -3.94
C VAL A 126 3.13 4.18 -3.54
N GLU A 127 2.86 3.52 -2.42
CA GLU A 127 1.53 3.47 -1.81
C GLU A 127 1.56 4.22 -0.48
N VAL A 128 0.63 5.15 -0.29
CA VAL A 128 0.59 6.05 0.87
C VAL A 128 -0.76 5.89 1.59
N PHE A 129 -0.72 5.61 2.88
CA PHE A 129 -1.86 5.24 3.71
C PHE A 129 -2.00 6.12 4.96
N ASP A 130 -3.20 6.14 5.53
CA ASP A 130 -3.58 6.83 6.76
C ASP A 130 -3.23 8.34 6.77
N ASN A 131 -2.72 8.86 7.90
CA ASN A 131 -2.46 10.29 8.12
C ASN A 131 -1.06 10.68 7.62
N SER A 132 -0.73 10.32 6.38
CA SER A 132 0.61 10.49 5.83
C SER A 132 0.80 11.79 5.06
N THR A 133 2.03 12.31 5.02
CA THR A 133 2.45 13.45 4.20
C THR A 133 3.75 13.13 3.48
N VAL A 134 3.69 13.05 2.15
CA VAL A 134 4.78 12.51 1.30
C VAL A 134 5.02 13.40 0.08
N GLU A 135 6.28 13.56 -0.31
CA GLU A 135 6.69 14.09 -1.61
C GLU A 135 7.38 12.98 -2.41
N VAL A 136 6.86 12.70 -3.61
CA VAL A 136 7.38 11.68 -4.52
C VAL A 136 7.94 12.38 -5.76
N PHE A 137 9.22 12.14 -6.03
CA PHE A 137 9.94 12.62 -7.21
C PHE A 137 10.21 11.47 -8.18
N ASP A 138 10.51 11.84 -9.43
CA ASP A 138 10.74 10.94 -10.55
C ASP A 138 9.46 10.23 -11.04
N ASN A 139 9.57 9.55 -12.18
CA ASN A 139 8.43 8.87 -12.79
C ASN A 139 8.00 7.66 -11.92
N SER A 140 6.77 7.70 -11.39
CA SER A 140 6.26 6.67 -10.50
C SER A 140 4.78 6.31 -10.77
N THR A 141 4.37 5.15 -10.29
CA THR A 141 2.96 4.87 -9.96
C THR A 141 2.74 5.19 -8.50
N VAL A 142 1.82 6.10 -8.20
CA VAL A 142 1.52 6.55 -6.83
C VAL A 142 0.06 6.29 -6.50
N GLU A 143 -0.19 5.47 -5.49
CA GLU A 143 -1.53 5.23 -4.96
C GLU A 143 -1.65 5.84 -3.55
N VAL A 144 -2.73 6.59 -3.32
CA VAL A 144 -2.91 7.38 -2.10
C VAL A 144 -4.28 7.06 -1.50
N PHE A 145 -4.28 6.67 -0.24
CA PHE A 145 -5.45 6.19 0.50
C PHE A 145 -5.69 7.01 1.78
N ASP A 146 -6.90 6.91 2.30
CA ASP A 146 -7.32 7.51 3.58
C ASP A 146 -7.03 9.01 3.68
N ASN A 147 -6.65 9.52 4.86
CA ASN A 147 -6.39 10.93 5.14
C ASN A 147 -4.98 11.39 4.73
N SER A 148 -4.45 10.84 3.63
CA SER A 148 -3.08 11.13 3.17
C SER A 148 -3.01 12.37 2.30
N THR A 149 -1.90 13.09 2.41
CA THR A 149 -1.54 14.24 1.57
C THR A 149 -0.26 13.95 0.80
N VAL A 150 -0.30 13.96 -0.52
CA VAL A 150 0.87 13.63 -1.36
C VAL A 150 1.13 14.69 -2.41
N LYS A 151 2.41 15.04 -2.62
CA LYS A 151 2.87 15.75 -3.81
C LYS A 151 3.61 14.78 -4.73
N VAL A 152 3.26 14.77 -6.00
CA VAL A 152 3.88 13.90 -7.00
C VAL A 152 4.46 14.76 -8.10
N PHE A 153 5.75 14.64 -8.35
CA PHE A 153 6.47 15.35 -9.42
C PHE A 153 6.71 14.43 -10.62
N ASP A 154 7.05 15.02 -11.77
CA ASP A 154 7.39 14.31 -13.03
C ASP A 154 6.24 13.48 -13.64
N ASN A 155 6.57 12.59 -14.58
CA ASN A 155 5.58 11.86 -15.37
C ASN A 155 5.08 10.63 -14.61
N SER A 156 3.95 10.79 -13.92
CA SER A 156 3.45 9.78 -12.98
C SER A 156 2.01 9.33 -13.26
N THR A 157 1.71 8.09 -12.86
CA THR A 157 0.33 7.62 -12.74
C THR A 157 -0.10 7.79 -11.30
N VAL A 158 -1.16 8.56 -11.05
CA VAL A 158 -1.63 8.92 -9.71
C VAL A 158 -3.04 8.40 -9.51
N LYS A 159 -3.24 7.62 -8.45
CA LYS A 159 -4.56 7.17 -8.01
C LYS A 159 -4.83 7.66 -6.59
N ALA A 160 -5.96 8.31 -6.37
CA ALA A 160 -6.34 8.85 -5.07
C ALA A 160 -7.72 8.33 -4.64
N PHE A 161 -7.77 7.73 -3.44
CA PHE A 161 -8.93 7.02 -2.89
C PHE A 161 -9.30 7.55 -1.50
N ASP A 162 -10.53 7.29 -1.08
CA ASP A 162 -11.11 7.59 0.24
C ASP A 162 -11.16 9.08 0.61
N ASN A 163 -10.24 9.62 1.40
CA ASN A 163 -10.24 11.02 1.86
C ASN A 163 -8.91 11.72 1.56
N SER A 164 -8.26 11.31 0.47
CA SER A 164 -6.89 11.71 0.16
C SER A 164 -6.82 13.03 -0.60
N THR A 165 -5.70 13.74 -0.44
CA THR A 165 -5.39 14.97 -1.16
C THR A 165 -4.09 14.81 -1.92
N VAL A 166 -4.13 14.98 -3.24
CA VAL A 166 -2.93 14.88 -4.07
C VAL A 166 -2.70 16.16 -4.87
N LYS A 167 -1.46 16.62 -4.91
CA LYS A 167 -0.98 17.61 -5.88
C LYS A 167 -0.05 16.92 -6.86
N ALA A 168 -0.45 16.80 -8.12
CA ALA A 168 0.39 16.20 -9.15
C ALA A 168 0.92 17.31 -10.09
N PHE A 169 2.22 17.28 -10.34
CA PHE A 169 2.94 18.21 -11.20
C PHE A 169 3.27 17.54 -12.55
N ASP A 170 3.56 18.35 -13.57
CA ASP A 170 3.96 17.87 -14.91
C ASP A 170 2.90 16.98 -15.61
N ASN A 171 3.30 15.93 -16.33
CA ASN A 171 2.35 15.12 -17.09
C ASN A 171 1.89 13.93 -16.25
N SER A 172 0.62 13.90 -15.84
CA SER A 172 0.10 12.80 -15.04
C SER A 172 -1.07 12.10 -15.70
N THR A 173 -1.15 10.80 -15.48
CA THR A 173 -2.38 10.04 -15.66
C THR A 173 -3.07 9.94 -14.31
N VAL A 174 -4.33 10.37 -14.20
CA VAL A 174 -5.00 10.46 -12.90
C VAL A 174 -6.32 9.68 -12.85
N GLU A 175 -6.49 8.97 -11.74
CA GLU A 175 -7.74 8.37 -11.28
C GLU A 175 -8.05 8.87 -9.87
N VAL A 176 -9.30 9.24 -9.61
CA VAL A 176 -9.74 9.66 -8.28
C VAL A 176 -11.13 9.11 -7.95
N SER A 177 -11.31 8.69 -6.71
CA SER A 177 -12.59 8.24 -6.17
C SER A 177 -12.78 8.65 -4.71
N GLY A 178 -13.88 8.25 -4.07
CA GLY A 178 -14.17 8.61 -2.68
C GLY A 178 -14.45 10.09 -2.50
N ASN A 179 -14.07 10.66 -1.37
CA ASN A 179 -14.07 12.09 -1.08
C ASN A 179 -12.70 12.74 -1.40
N SER A 180 -11.90 12.12 -2.27
CA SER A 180 -10.54 12.57 -2.54
C SER A 180 -10.46 13.74 -3.51
N GLN A 181 -9.35 14.47 -3.43
CA GLN A 181 -9.11 15.67 -4.21
C GLN A 181 -7.77 15.60 -4.93
N ILE A 182 -7.76 15.91 -6.23
CA ILE A 182 -6.54 16.10 -7.01
C ILE A 182 -6.46 17.55 -7.49
N LEU A 183 -5.34 18.22 -7.19
CA LEU A 183 -4.97 19.52 -7.74
C LEU A 183 -3.85 19.34 -8.76
N LEU A 184 -4.04 19.91 -9.95
CA LEU A 184 -3.09 19.91 -11.05
C LEU A 184 -2.71 21.38 -11.32
N PRO A 185 -1.70 21.93 -10.65
CA PRO A 185 -1.42 23.37 -10.67
C PRO A 185 -0.69 23.81 -11.96
N TYR A 186 0.17 22.96 -12.52
CA TYR A 186 1.05 23.30 -13.66
C TYR A 186 1.06 22.23 -14.76
N SER A 187 0.19 21.24 -14.66
CA SER A 187 0.17 20.10 -15.56
C SER A 187 -0.54 20.41 -16.88
N HIS A 188 0.22 20.50 -17.97
CA HIS A 188 -0.32 20.83 -19.29
C HIS A 188 -0.83 19.61 -20.08
N ASN A 189 -0.24 18.41 -19.87
CA ASN A 189 -0.72 17.16 -20.48
C ASN A 189 -1.18 16.16 -19.41
N VAL A 190 -2.40 16.35 -18.92
CA VAL A 190 -3.01 15.41 -17.95
C VAL A 190 -4.04 14.53 -18.62
N LYS A 191 -3.95 13.23 -18.38
CA LYS A 191 -4.99 12.27 -18.74
C LYS A 191 -5.83 11.91 -17.52
N ILE A 192 -7.01 12.51 -17.40
CA ILE A 192 -7.97 12.19 -16.34
C ILE A 192 -8.81 11.00 -16.80
N ILE A 193 -8.47 9.79 -16.34
CA ILE A 193 -9.10 8.55 -16.78
C ILE A 193 -10.42 8.30 -16.05
N LYS A 194 -10.47 8.58 -14.74
CA LYS A 194 -11.65 8.29 -13.92
C LYS A 194 -11.80 9.26 -12.75
N VAL A 195 -13.04 9.69 -12.53
CA VAL A 195 -13.47 10.55 -11.40
C VAL A 195 -14.79 9.98 -10.91
N SER A 196 -14.87 9.57 -9.64
CA SER A 196 -16.01 8.82 -9.08
C SER A 196 -16.26 9.15 -7.60
N GLY A 197 -17.40 8.75 -7.03
CA GLY A 197 -17.75 9.11 -5.64
C GLY A 197 -18.02 10.61 -5.48
N ASN A 198 -17.51 11.22 -4.41
CA ASN A 198 -17.53 12.67 -4.19
C ASN A 198 -16.20 13.34 -4.58
N ALA A 199 -15.46 12.74 -5.52
CA ALA A 199 -14.12 13.20 -5.86
C ALA A 199 -14.13 14.55 -6.59
N LEU A 200 -13.04 15.30 -6.41
CA LEU A 200 -12.79 16.60 -7.04
C LEU A 200 -11.45 16.58 -7.77
N VAL A 201 -11.42 17.02 -9.03
CA VAL A 201 -10.19 17.34 -9.75
C VAL A 201 -10.20 18.81 -10.15
N LYS A 202 -9.18 19.56 -9.73
CA LYS A 202 -8.97 20.94 -10.15
C LYS A 202 -7.76 21.01 -11.08
N ASP A 203 -8.04 21.16 -12.36
CA ASP A 203 -7.06 21.31 -13.44
C ASP A 203 -6.91 22.80 -13.76
N VAL A 204 -5.89 23.40 -13.13
CA VAL A 204 -5.69 24.84 -13.15
C VAL A 204 -5.27 25.34 -14.53
N PRO A 205 -4.26 24.77 -15.20
CA PRO A 205 -3.83 25.25 -16.51
C PRO A 205 -4.95 25.20 -17.56
N ASN A 206 -5.78 24.15 -17.52
CA ASN A 206 -6.90 24.03 -18.47
C ASN A 206 -8.19 24.69 -17.98
N LYS A 207 -8.17 25.43 -16.86
CA LYS A 207 -9.34 26.09 -16.25
C LYS A 207 -10.52 25.14 -16.02
N LYS A 208 -10.26 23.87 -15.72
CA LYS A 208 -11.27 22.82 -15.55
C LYS A 208 -11.43 22.46 -14.08
N ILE A 209 -12.67 22.33 -13.65
CA ILE A 209 -13.01 21.67 -12.39
C ILE A 209 -13.91 20.50 -12.74
N ILE A 210 -13.54 19.31 -12.28
CA ILE A 210 -14.30 18.09 -12.47
C ILE A 210 -14.73 17.61 -11.10
N VAL A 211 -16.03 17.37 -10.94
CA VAL A 211 -16.58 16.77 -9.73
C VAL A 211 -17.31 15.49 -10.11
N ALA A 212 -17.17 14.47 -9.28
CA ALA A 212 -18.13 13.38 -9.23
C ALA A 212 -19.14 13.66 -8.12
N ASN A 213 -20.38 13.25 -8.33
CA ASN A 213 -21.41 13.25 -7.29
C ASN A 213 -21.66 11.82 -6.79
N LYS A 214 -22.45 11.68 -5.71
CA LYS A 214 -22.82 10.37 -5.11
C LYS A 214 -23.42 9.36 -6.10
N ASP A 215 -23.97 9.82 -7.23
CA ASP A 215 -24.50 8.99 -8.31
C ASP A 215 -23.46 8.66 -9.39
N PHE A 216 -22.19 8.95 -9.12
CA PHE A 216 -21.06 8.77 -10.03
C PHE A 216 -21.15 9.59 -11.34
N LYS A 217 -21.96 10.65 -11.36
CA LYS A 217 -22.06 11.55 -12.51
C LYS A 217 -20.90 12.53 -12.51
N LYS A 218 -20.12 12.51 -13.59
CA LYS A 218 -19.03 13.45 -13.86
C LYS A 218 -19.60 14.78 -14.36
N ILE A 219 -19.36 15.86 -13.62
CA ILE A 219 -19.71 17.22 -14.03
C ILE A 219 -18.41 17.99 -14.28
N ILE A 220 -18.31 18.64 -15.44
CA ILE A 220 -17.13 19.41 -15.85
C ILE A 220 -17.51 20.88 -15.94
N PHE A 221 -16.88 21.70 -15.11
CA PHE A 221 -16.94 23.14 -15.20
C PHE A 221 -15.72 23.65 -15.95
N LYS A 222 -15.94 24.51 -16.95
CA LYS A 222 -14.87 25.29 -17.59
C LYS A 222 -15.06 26.75 -17.18
N ARG A 223 -14.03 27.34 -16.58
CA ARG A 223 -14.03 28.79 -16.33
C ARG A 223 -13.63 29.51 -17.62
N SER A 224 -14.42 30.52 -18.00
CA SER A 224 -14.11 31.52 -19.02
C SER A 224 -12.82 32.27 -18.65
#